data_AF-A0A3B5RFM5-F1
#
_entry.id   AF-A0A3B5RFM5-F1
#
_cell.length_a   1.000
_cell.length_b   1.000
_cell.length_c   1.000
_cell.angle_alpha   90.00
_cell.angle_beta   90.00
_cell.angle_gamma   90.00
#
_symmetry.space_group_name_H-M   'P 1'
#
loop_
_entity.id
_entity.type
_entity.pdbx_description
1 polymer ?
#
loop_
_entity_poly.entity_id
_entity_poly.type
_entity_poly.pdbx_seq_one_letter_code
_entity_poly.pdbx_strand_id
1 'polypeptide(L)'
;MIENITIFQEMEKFVQSSGDAGIVVFSLGSMVKNLTTEKANMIASALAQLPQKVLWRYSGQKPQTLGSNTRIYDWIPQNDLLGHPKTKVFITHGGANGIYEAIYHGVPMVGIPMFADQPDNMVHMEAKGAAVSVKFNFMTTESLRDALNMVINNKSYKENAMRLSRIHHDRPMSPRDEAVFWIEFTMRNKGAKHLRVQAHELTWYQYHSLDVLAFLLIIDLLLIVIFFKSCSFCFKRCCSRKQTKRKAE
;
A
#
# COMPACT_ATOMS: atom_id res chain seq x y z
N MET A 1 -4.09 30.77 3.48
CA MET A 1 -5.26 30.74 2.56
C MET A 1 -4.88 31.26 1.18
N ILE A 2 -4.31 32.47 1.06
CA ILE A 2 -3.85 33.04 -0.23
C ILE A 2 -2.76 32.18 -0.90
N GLU A 3 -1.78 31.70 -0.13
CA GLU A 3 -0.69 30.86 -0.63
C GLU A 3 -1.19 29.55 -1.29
N ASN A 4 -2.16 28.89 -0.67
CA ASN A 4 -2.78 27.68 -1.22
C ASN A 4 -3.56 27.99 -2.50
N ILE A 5 -4.27 29.12 -2.57
CA ILE A 5 -5.00 29.53 -3.79
C ILE A 5 -4.03 29.73 -4.95
N THR A 6 -2.88 30.37 -4.70
CA THR A 6 -1.85 30.58 -5.73
C THR A 6 -1.27 29.24 -6.22
N ILE A 7 -0.96 28.30 -5.33
CA ILE A 7 -0.43 26.98 -5.70
C ILE A 7 -1.43 26.21 -6.59
N PHE A 8 -2.71 26.22 -6.26
CA PHE A 8 -3.72 25.55 -7.10
C PHE A 8 -3.86 26.20 -8.48
N GLN A 9 -3.82 27.53 -8.57
CA GLN A 9 -3.84 28.22 -9.86
C GLN A 9 -2.59 27.92 -10.71
N GLU A 10 -1.41 27.85 -10.10
CA GLU A 10 -0.19 27.48 -10.81
C GLU A 10 -0.17 26.02 -11.26
N MET A 11 -0.74 25.13 -10.44
CA MET A 11 -0.92 23.72 -10.77
C MET A 11 -1.89 23.57 -11.95
N GLU A 12 -3.02 24.28 -11.92
CA GLU A 12 -3.99 24.28 -13.01
C GLU A 12 -3.38 24.80 -14.31
N LYS A 13 -2.65 25.93 -14.27
CA LYS A 13 -1.91 26.45 -15.43
C LYS A 13 -0.93 25.41 -16.00
N PHE A 14 -0.25 24.66 -15.13
CA PHE A 14 0.66 23.61 -15.55
C PHE A 14 -0.08 22.43 -16.20
N VAL A 15 -1.19 22.00 -15.62
CA VAL A 15 -2.06 20.96 -16.20
C VAL A 15 -2.55 21.39 -17.59
N GLN A 16 -3.01 22.63 -17.75
CA GLN A 16 -3.49 23.13 -19.03
C GLN A 16 -2.39 23.25 -20.08
N SER A 17 -1.15 23.56 -19.67
CA SER A 17 0.02 23.60 -20.56
C SER A 17 0.42 22.25 -21.16
N SER A 18 -0.22 21.15 -20.76
CA SER A 18 0.08 19.80 -21.28
C SER A 18 -0.45 19.52 -22.69
N GLY A 19 -1.28 20.40 -23.26
CA GLY A 19 -1.86 20.19 -24.59
C GLY A 19 -2.60 18.85 -24.68
N ASP A 20 -2.45 18.15 -25.81
CA ASP A 20 -3.11 16.86 -26.07
C ASP A 20 -2.39 15.66 -25.42
N ALA A 21 -1.10 15.83 -25.11
CA ALA A 21 -0.31 14.80 -24.44
C ALA A 21 -0.92 14.46 -23.07
N GLY A 22 -1.46 15.46 -22.37
CA GLY A 22 -2.12 15.30 -21.09
C GLY A 22 -1.15 15.17 -19.91
N ILE A 23 -1.67 14.70 -18.78
CA ILE A 23 -0.93 14.66 -17.52
C ILE A 23 -0.73 13.25 -16.97
N VAL A 24 0.37 13.08 -16.24
CA VAL A 24 0.65 11.95 -15.36
C VAL A 24 0.58 12.43 -13.93
N VAL A 25 -0.20 11.73 -13.11
CA VAL A 25 -0.22 11.94 -11.66
C VAL A 25 0.70 10.90 -11.03
N PHE A 26 1.57 11.30 -10.12
CA PHE A 26 2.50 10.38 -9.46
C PHE A 26 2.51 10.57 -7.94
N SER A 27 2.11 9.53 -7.21
CA SER A 27 2.24 9.45 -5.75
C SER A 27 2.53 8.05 -5.24
N LEU A 28 3.48 7.93 -4.32
CA LEU A 28 3.74 6.69 -3.57
C LEU A 28 3.07 6.67 -2.18
N GLY A 29 2.01 7.47 -2.00
CA GLY A 29 1.31 7.59 -0.74
C GLY A 29 2.03 8.49 0.29
N SER A 30 1.52 8.52 1.51
CA SER A 30 2.05 9.38 2.59
C SER A 30 3.18 8.74 3.40
N MET A 31 3.29 7.41 3.36
CA MET A 31 4.31 6.65 4.10
C MET A 31 5.68 6.73 3.41
N VAL A 32 5.71 6.90 2.09
CA VAL A 32 6.94 7.08 1.31
C VAL A 32 7.10 8.57 0.98
N LYS A 33 7.75 9.31 1.88
CA LYS A 33 7.97 10.75 1.71
C LYS A 33 9.13 11.11 0.78
N ASN A 34 10.17 10.27 0.78
CA ASN A 34 11.37 10.46 0.00
C ASN A 34 11.89 9.12 -0.53
N LEU A 35 12.89 9.20 -1.41
CA LEU A 35 13.59 8.08 -2.01
C LEU A 35 15.09 8.33 -1.87
N THR A 36 15.91 7.30 -2.08
CA THR A 36 17.35 7.53 -2.26
C THR A 36 17.60 8.42 -3.46
N THR A 37 18.66 9.23 -3.42
CA THR A 37 19.00 10.15 -4.51
C THR A 37 19.13 9.42 -5.85
N GLU A 38 19.70 8.22 -5.84
CA GLU A 38 19.82 7.37 -7.04
C GLU A 38 18.45 6.99 -7.61
N LYS A 39 17.53 6.46 -6.79
CA LYS A 39 16.17 6.08 -7.25
C LYS A 39 15.38 7.30 -7.70
N ALA A 40 15.48 8.42 -6.99
CA ALA A 40 14.79 9.66 -7.35
C ALA A 40 15.29 10.22 -8.69
N ASN A 41 16.61 10.20 -8.94
CA ASN A 41 17.20 10.60 -10.23
C ASN A 41 16.80 9.64 -11.37
N MET A 42 16.83 8.33 -11.13
CA MET A 42 16.40 7.36 -12.14
C MET A 42 14.93 7.56 -12.55
N ILE A 43 14.04 7.73 -11.56
CA ILE A 43 12.62 8.01 -11.84
C ILE A 43 12.47 9.35 -12.57
N ALA A 44 13.13 10.41 -12.11
CA ALA A 44 13.10 11.71 -12.77
C ALA A 44 13.57 11.65 -14.23
N SER A 45 14.63 10.89 -14.53
CA SER A 45 15.13 10.66 -15.88
C SER A 45 14.12 9.94 -16.78
N ALA A 46 13.31 9.03 -16.22
CA ALA A 46 12.26 8.34 -16.98
C ALA A 46 11.11 9.30 -17.30
N LEU A 47 10.68 10.07 -16.30
CA LEU A 47 9.61 11.06 -16.43
C LEU A 47 9.98 12.17 -17.43
N ALA A 48 11.25 12.59 -17.46
CA ALA A 48 11.76 13.60 -18.39
C ALA A 48 11.66 13.19 -19.87
N GLN A 49 11.56 11.89 -20.16
CA GLN A 49 11.42 11.37 -21.53
C GLN A 49 9.96 11.33 -22.01
N LEU A 50 8.99 11.67 -21.15
CA LEU A 50 7.58 11.69 -21.50
C LEU A 50 7.16 13.02 -22.13
N PRO A 51 6.26 13.01 -23.13
CA PRO A 51 5.65 14.23 -23.64
C PRO A 51 4.61 14.82 -22.66
N GLN A 52 4.11 14.04 -21.70
CA GLN A 52 3.14 14.48 -20.70
C GLN A 52 3.76 15.46 -19.70
N LYS A 53 2.89 16.30 -19.10
CA LYS A 53 3.24 17.00 -17.86
C LYS A 53 3.05 16.07 -16.68
N VAL A 54 4.00 16.05 -15.75
CA VAL A 54 3.99 15.15 -14.61
C VAL A 54 3.83 15.95 -13.32
N LEU A 55 2.82 15.60 -12.53
CA LEU A 55 2.61 16.12 -11.19
C LEU A 55 3.06 15.05 -10.20
N TRP A 56 4.22 15.27 -9.59
CA TRP A 56 4.84 14.30 -8.69
C TRP A 56 4.75 14.78 -7.25
N ARG A 57 3.99 14.05 -6.44
CA ARG A 57 4.01 14.24 -4.99
C ARG A 57 5.28 13.63 -4.40
N TYR A 58 6.18 14.47 -3.91
CA TYR A 58 7.47 14.05 -3.37
C TYR A 58 8.07 15.13 -2.46
N SER A 59 8.55 14.72 -1.28
CA SER A 59 9.11 15.63 -0.25
C SER A 59 10.59 15.37 0.02
N GLY A 60 11.26 14.58 -0.84
CA GLY A 60 12.70 14.35 -0.74
C GLY A 60 13.52 15.42 -1.45
N GLN A 61 14.85 15.21 -1.49
CA GLN A 61 15.75 16.08 -2.24
C GLN A 61 15.37 16.08 -3.73
N LYS A 62 15.21 17.29 -4.29
CA LYS A 62 14.91 17.48 -5.71
C LYS A 62 15.93 16.71 -6.59
N PRO A 63 15.48 15.82 -7.48
CA PRO A 63 16.37 15.10 -8.39
C PRO A 63 17.13 16.06 -9.31
N GLN A 64 18.40 15.76 -9.57
CA GLN A 64 19.25 16.52 -10.50
C GLN A 64 18.81 16.35 -11.96
N THR A 65 18.21 15.19 -12.27
CA THR A 65 17.73 14.84 -13.61
C THR A 65 16.26 15.19 -13.85
N LEU A 66 15.68 16.08 -13.03
CA LEU A 66 14.28 16.49 -13.16
C LEU A 66 14.04 17.27 -14.45
N GLY A 67 13.24 16.70 -15.35
CA GLY A 67 12.83 17.34 -16.60
C GLY A 67 11.89 18.53 -16.40
N SER A 68 11.88 19.46 -17.36
CA SER A 68 11.01 20.65 -17.36
C SER A 68 9.51 20.33 -17.50
N ASN A 69 9.18 19.10 -17.89
CA ASN A 69 7.82 18.56 -17.94
C ASN A 69 7.31 18.06 -16.58
N THR A 70 8.15 18.00 -15.54
CA THR A 70 7.78 17.47 -14.22
C THR A 70 7.81 18.56 -13.16
N ARG A 71 6.75 18.66 -12.36
CA ARG A 71 6.70 19.50 -11.15
C ARG A 71 6.55 18.63 -9.91
N ILE A 72 7.33 18.98 -8.88
CA ILE A 72 7.31 18.34 -7.58
C ILE A 72 6.48 19.17 -6.62
N TYR A 73 5.65 18.50 -5.83
CA TYR A 73 4.83 19.09 -4.79
C TYR A 73 4.91 18.24 -3.52
N ASP A 74 4.91 18.86 -2.34
CA ASP A 74 4.78 18.11 -1.07
C ASP A 74 3.40 17.44 -0.94
N TRP A 75 2.40 18.09 -1.51
CA TRP A 75 1.02 17.63 -1.52
C TRP A 75 0.34 17.99 -2.86
N ILE A 76 -0.53 17.10 -3.32
CA ILE A 76 -1.35 17.30 -4.53
C ILE A 76 -2.81 16.96 -4.22
N PRO A 77 -3.79 17.63 -4.85
CA PRO A 77 -5.20 17.24 -4.81
C PRO A 77 -5.40 15.99 -5.69
N GLN A 78 -4.90 14.85 -5.23
CA GLN A 78 -4.78 13.62 -6.04
C GLN A 78 -6.12 13.21 -6.66
N ASN A 79 -7.19 13.15 -5.87
CA ASN A 79 -8.50 12.75 -6.36
C ASN A 79 -9.03 13.70 -7.46
N ASP A 80 -8.84 15.01 -7.31
CA ASP A 80 -9.27 16.00 -8.31
C ASP A 80 -8.43 15.91 -9.59
N LEU A 81 -7.11 15.70 -9.45
CA LEU A 81 -6.22 15.47 -10.58
C LEU A 81 -6.59 14.17 -11.32
N LEU A 82 -6.93 13.09 -10.61
CA LEU A 82 -7.38 11.86 -11.22
C LEU A 82 -8.71 12.04 -11.96
N GLY A 83 -9.60 12.89 -11.45
CA GLY A 83 -10.85 13.27 -12.13
C GLY A 83 -10.67 14.26 -13.28
N HIS A 84 -9.48 14.81 -13.49
CA HIS A 84 -9.24 15.79 -14.55
C HIS A 84 -9.21 15.10 -15.94
N PRO A 85 -9.88 15.64 -16.97
CA PRO A 85 -10.02 14.99 -18.29
C PRO A 85 -8.69 14.79 -19.03
N LYS A 86 -7.64 15.55 -18.67
CA LYS A 86 -6.30 15.40 -19.25
C LYS A 86 -5.48 14.25 -18.63
N THR A 87 -5.95 13.61 -17.57
CA THR A 87 -5.20 12.56 -16.87
C THR A 87 -5.15 11.29 -17.70
N LYS A 88 -3.92 10.85 -18.01
CA LYS A 88 -3.67 9.67 -18.85
C LYS A 88 -3.38 8.43 -18.02
N VAL A 89 -2.57 8.57 -16.97
CA VAL A 89 -2.13 7.45 -16.14
C VAL A 89 -1.78 7.93 -14.74
N PHE A 90 -1.99 7.05 -13.76
CA PHE A 90 -1.58 7.25 -12.37
C PHE A 90 -0.40 6.34 -12.01
N ILE A 91 0.72 6.93 -11.61
CA ILE A 91 1.83 6.18 -11.00
C ILE A 91 1.56 6.07 -9.51
N THR A 92 1.42 4.83 -9.03
CA THR A 92 0.99 4.54 -7.66
C THR A 92 1.83 3.47 -7.02
N HIS A 93 2.00 3.54 -5.70
CA HIS A 93 2.50 2.41 -4.91
C HIS A 93 1.54 1.22 -4.81
N GLY A 94 0.28 1.31 -5.28
CA GLY A 94 -0.68 0.21 -5.21
C GLY A 94 -1.44 0.09 -3.87
N GLY A 95 -1.44 1.15 -3.05
CA GLY A 95 -2.30 1.21 -1.87
C GLY A 95 -3.79 1.30 -2.25
N ALA A 96 -4.64 0.62 -1.49
CA ALA A 96 -6.07 0.44 -1.79
C ALA A 96 -6.82 1.76 -2.08
N ASN A 97 -6.62 2.80 -1.27
CA ASN A 97 -7.31 4.08 -1.47
C ASN A 97 -6.98 4.73 -2.82
N GLY A 98 -5.70 4.77 -3.20
CA GLY A 98 -5.28 5.34 -4.48
C GLY A 98 -5.78 4.51 -5.67
N ILE A 99 -5.87 3.19 -5.52
CA ILE A 99 -6.48 2.32 -6.53
C ILE A 99 -7.97 2.65 -6.67
N TYR A 100 -8.72 2.80 -5.58
CA TYR A 100 -10.14 3.14 -5.65
C TYR A 100 -10.38 4.53 -6.26
N GLU A 101 -9.56 5.53 -5.96
CA GLU A 101 -9.63 6.84 -6.63
C GLU A 101 -9.39 6.71 -8.15
N ALA A 102 -8.39 5.93 -8.56
CA ALA A 102 -8.11 5.70 -9.97
C ALA A 102 -9.24 4.92 -10.66
N ILE A 103 -9.82 3.90 -10.02
CA ILE A 103 -10.98 3.17 -10.53
C ILE A 103 -12.18 4.10 -10.65
N TYR A 104 -12.46 4.91 -9.63
CA TYR A 104 -13.59 5.86 -9.62
C TYR A 104 -13.56 6.77 -10.85
N HIS A 105 -12.38 7.32 -11.18
CA HIS A 105 -12.18 8.20 -12.34
C HIS A 105 -11.81 7.48 -13.65
N GLY A 106 -11.74 6.15 -13.63
CA GLY A 106 -11.41 5.33 -14.80
C GLY A 106 -10.00 5.60 -15.36
N VAL A 107 -9.03 5.86 -14.49
CA VAL A 107 -7.63 6.13 -14.85
C VAL A 107 -6.81 4.84 -14.72
N PRO A 108 -6.10 4.40 -15.78
CA PRO A 108 -5.22 3.24 -15.68
C PRO A 108 -3.94 3.58 -14.90
N MET A 109 -3.21 2.55 -14.46
CA MET A 109 -2.11 2.74 -13.50
C MET A 109 -0.78 2.11 -13.95
N VAL A 110 0.31 2.71 -13.49
CA VAL A 110 1.61 2.02 -13.38
C VAL A 110 1.93 1.88 -11.90
N GLY A 111 2.00 0.63 -11.43
CA GLY A 111 2.26 0.29 -10.04
C GLY A 111 3.76 0.21 -9.74
N ILE A 112 4.15 0.74 -8.59
CA ILE A 112 5.49 0.55 -7.99
C ILE A 112 5.29 0.08 -6.55
N PRO A 113 4.91 -1.20 -6.33
CA PRO A 113 4.64 -1.72 -4.99
C PRO A 113 5.84 -1.60 -4.06
N MET A 114 5.59 -1.17 -2.83
CA MET A 114 6.62 -0.95 -1.81
C MET A 114 6.55 -1.97 -0.67
N PHE A 115 5.37 -2.23 -0.09
CA PHE A 115 5.21 -3.13 1.06
C PHE A 115 3.74 -3.53 1.31
N ALA A 116 3.52 -4.40 2.31
CA ALA A 116 2.21 -4.86 2.77
C ALA A 116 1.39 -5.50 1.63
N ASP A 117 0.12 -5.11 1.49
CA ASP A 117 -0.86 -5.60 0.53
C ASP A 117 -0.68 -5.02 -0.88
N GLN A 118 0.22 -4.04 -1.06
CA GLN A 118 0.41 -3.33 -2.32
C GLN A 118 0.76 -4.25 -3.51
N PRO A 119 1.66 -5.25 -3.38
CA PRO A 119 1.93 -6.16 -4.49
C PRO A 119 0.70 -6.96 -4.91
N ASP A 120 -0.06 -7.48 -3.95
CA ASP A 120 -1.27 -8.27 -4.21
C ASP A 120 -2.37 -7.41 -4.85
N ASN A 121 -2.54 -6.18 -4.39
CA ASN A 121 -3.46 -5.22 -5.00
C ASN A 121 -3.10 -4.97 -6.48
N MET A 122 -1.81 -4.82 -6.79
CA MET A 122 -1.38 -4.60 -8.16
C MET A 122 -1.60 -5.84 -9.05
N VAL A 123 -1.37 -7.05 -8.54
CA VAL A 123 -1.69 -8.29 -9.27
C VAL A 123 -3.18 -8.32 -9.68
N HIS A 124 -4.09 -7.91 -8.79
CA HIS A 124 -5.52 -7.82 -9.12
C HIS A 124 -5.79 -6.80 -10.23
N MET A 125 -5.10 -5.66 -10.24
CA MET A 125 -5.28 -4.62 -11.25
C MET A 125 -4.68 -5.00 -12.61
N GLU A 126 -3.56 -5.73 -12.62
CA GLU A 126 -2.98 -6.35 -13.81
C GLU A 126 -3.91 -7.41 -14.40
N ALA A 127 -4.47 -8.30 -13.57
CA ALA A 127 -5.43 -9.31 -14.00
C ALA A 127 -6.71 -8.70 -14.60
N LYS A 128 -7.08 -7.49 -14.18
CA LYS A 128 -8.18 -6.71 -14.76
C LYS A 128 -7.78 -5.92 -16.01
N GLY A 129 -6.51 -5.97 -16.40
CA GLY A 129 -5.96 -5.26 -17.56
C GLY A 129 -5.97 -3.73 -17.42
N ALA A 130 -5.95 -3.22 -16.18
CA ALA A 130 -6.02 -1.78 -15.89
C ALA A 130 -4.71 -1.21 -15.33
N ALA A 131 -3.68 -2.06 -15.15
CA ALA A 131 -2.38 -1.64 -14.66
C ALA A 131 -1.22 -2.49 -15.19
N VAL A 132 -0.01 -1.97 -15.02
CA VAL A 132 1.28 -2.67 -15.16
C VAL A 132 2.14 -2.36 -13.94
N SER A 133 2.83 -3.34 -13.38
CA SER A 133 3.72 -3.15 -12.23
C SER A 133 5.20 -3.15 -12.62
N VAL A 134 5.96 -2.29 -11.97
CA VAL A 134 7.42 -2.24 -12.04
C VAL A 134 7.98 -2.44 -10.64
N LYS A 135 8.89 -3.42 -10.48
CA LYS A 135 9.45 -3.77 -9.17
C LYS A 135 10.46 -2.71 -8.71
N PHE A 136 10.17 -2.01 -7.61
CA PHE A 136 10.97 -0.89 -7.10
C PHE A 136 12.49 -1.17 -7.04
N ASN A 137 12.89 -2.36 -6.57
CA ASN A 137 14.31 -2.70 -6.43
C ASN A 137 15.02 -2.89 -7.78
N PHE A 138 14.34 -3.47 -8.76
CA PHE A 138 14.93 -3.85 -10.06
C PHE A 138 14.60 -2.89 -11.19
N MET A 139 13.75 -1.89 -10.94
CA MET A 139 13.37 -0.93 -11.96
C MET A 139 14.58 -0.12 -12.44
N THR A 140 14.60 0.14 -13.74
CA THR A 140 15.49 1.08 -14.43
C THR A 140 14.68 2.23 -15.03
N THR A 141 15.37 3.28 -15.47
CA THR A 141 14.80 4.41 -16.21
C THR A 141 13.95 3.94 -17.39
N GLU A 142 14.48 3.02 -18.18
CA GLU A 142 13.85 2.48 -19.39
C GLU A 142 12.62 1.66 -19.03
N SER A 143 12.72 0.79 -18.03
CA SER A 143 11.60 -0.05 -17.62
C SER A 143 10.38 0.77 -17.16
N LEU A 144 10.60 1.88 -16.43
CA LEU A 144 9.53 2.76 -15.99
C LEU A 144 8.92 3.53 -17.18
N ARG A 145 9.77 4.11 -18.04
CA ARG A 145 9.34 4.81 -19.25
C ARG A 145 8.52 3.90 -20.16
N ASP A 146 8.96 2.68 -20.35
CA ASP A 146 8.32 1.72 -21.26
C ASP A 146 6.98 1.24 -20.69
N ALA A 147 6.89 1.00 -19.38
CA ALA A 147 5.62 0.72 -18.71
C ALA A 147 4.62 1.89 -18.86
N LEU A 148 5.09 3.13 -18.70
CA LEU A 148 4.26 4.33 -18.87
C LEU A 148 3.78 4.48 -20.32
N ASN A 149 4.68 4.35 -21.29
CA ASN A 149 4.32 4.39 -22.71
C ASN A 149 3.35 3.27 -23.10
N MET A 150 3.52 2.07 -22.53
CA MET A 150 2.60 0.96 -22.77
C MET A 150 1.19 1.29 -22.28
N VAL A 151 1.05 1.75 -21.03
CA VAL A 151 -0.26 2.05 -20.43
C VAL A 151 -0.92 3.27 -21.10
N ILE A 152 -0.15 4.29 -21.46
CA ILE A 152 -0.68 5.51 -22.08
C ILE A 152 -1.14 5.25 -23.53
N ASN A 153 -0.36 4.49 -24.32
CA ASN A 153 -0.60 4.35 -25.75
C ASN A 153 -1.48 3.15 -26.12
N ASN A 154 -1.57 2.13 -25.25
CA ASN A 154 -2.46 1.00 -25.48
C ASN A 154 -3.85 1.29 -24.90
N LYS A 155 -4.83 1.49 -25.80
CA LYS A 155 -6.21 1.85 -25.45
C LYS A 155 -6.89 0.84 -24.51
N SER A 156 -6.49 -0.44 -24.54
CA SER A 156 -7.12 -1.47 -23.71
C SER A 156 -7.04 -1.16 -22.22
N TYR A 157 -5.95 -0.55 -21.74
CA TYR A 157 -5.81 -0.17 -20.33
C TYR A 157 -6.84 0.89 -19.92
N LYS A 158 -7.01 1.93 -20.75
CA LYS A 158 -8.01 2.97 -20.50
C LYS A 158 -9.43 2.42 -20.61
N GLU A 159 -9.71 1.58 -21.60
CA GLU A 159 -11.02 0.93 -21.77
C GLU A 159 -11.37 0.04 -20.57
N ASN A 160 -10.42 -0.76 -20.09
CA ASN A 160 -10.58 -1.58 -18.90
C ASN A 160 -10.77 -0.73 -17.63
N ALA A 161 -9.98 0.33 -17.44
CA ALA A 161 -10.16 1.24 -16.31
C ALA A 161 -11.54 1.92 -16.34
N MET A 162 -12.01 2.36 -17.51
CA MET A 162 -13.37 2.91 -17.68
C MET A 162 -14.48 1.87 -17.47
N ARG A 163 -14.23 0.60 -17.81
CA ARG A 163 -15.15 -0.51 -17.51
C ARG A 163 -15.26 -0.72 -16.00
N LEU A 164 -14.12 -0.73 -15.29
CA LEU A 164 -14.09 -0.86 -13.83
C LEU A 164 -14.77 0.33 -13.15
N SER A 165 -14.55 1.56 -13.65
CA SER A 165 -15.23 2.76 -13.18
C SER A 165 -16.75 2.60 -13.28
N ARG A 166 -17.27 2.19 -14.45
CA ARG A 166 -18.71 1.93 -14.64
C ARG A 166 -19.26 0.92 -13.65
N ILE A 167 -18.56 -0.19 -13.44
CA ILE A 167 -18.95 -1.21 -12.45
C ILE A 167 -18.90 -0.65 -11.02
N HIS A 168 -17.91 0.17 -10.69
CA HIS A 168 -17.75 0.77 -9.37
C HIS A 168 -18.87 1.77 -9.04
N HIS A 169 -19.33 2.52 -10.05
CA HIS A 169 -20.45 3.45 -9.93
C HIS A 169 -21.82 2.76 -9.96
N ASP A 170 -21.91 1.55 -10.52
CA ASP A 170 -23.13 0.75 -10.60
C ASP A 170 -23.46 0.10 -9.24
N ARG A 171 -23.97 0.92 -8.33
CA ARG A 171 -24.33 0.54 -6.96
C ARG A 171 -25.84 0.67 -6.75
N PRO A 172 -26.46 -0.21 -5.94
CA PRO A 172 -27.91 -0.18 -5.70
C PRO A 172 -28.39 1.08 -4.95
N MET A 173 -27.48 1.80 -4.29
CA MET A 173 -27.78 3.00 -3.52
C MET A 173 -26.64 4.02 -3.71
N SER A 174 -27.00 5.30 -3.75
CA SER A 174 -26.00 6.37 -3.83
C SER A 174 -25.12 6.38 -2.57
N PRO A 175 -23.83 6.78 -2.64
CA PRO A 175 -22.98 6.88 -1.45
C PRO A 175 -23.56 7.78 -0.35
N ARG A 176 -24.32 8.81 -0.75
CA ARG A 176 -25.02 9.71 0.18
C ARG A 176 -26.12 8.98 0.94
N ASP A 177 -27.00 8.28 0.21
CA ASP A 177 -28.13 7.58 0.83
C ASP A 177 -27.64 6.40 1.67
N GLU A 178 -26.56 5.74 1.25
CA GLU A 178 -25.91 4.67 2.02
C GLU A 178 -25.35 5.20 3.34
N ALA A 179 -24.73 6.38 3.34
CA ALA A 179 -24.27 7.03 4.56
C ALA A 179 -25.43 7.37 5.50
N VAL A 180 -26.53 7.93 4.96
CA VAL A 180 -27.75 8.22 5.73
C VAL A 180 -28.30 6.93 6.34
N PHE A 181 -28.41 5.86 5.55
CA PHE A 181 -28.88 4.56 6.02
C PHE A 181 -28.07 4.05 7.22
N TRP A 182 -26.73 4.09 7.15
CA TRP A 182 -25.88 3.60 8.24
C TRP A 182 -25.95 4.48 9.50
N ILE A 183 -26.08 5.79 9.33
CA ILE A 183 -26.31 6.72 10.46
C ILE A 183 -27.62 6.36 11.15
N GLU A 184 -28.72 6.25 10.40
CA GLU A 184 -30.02 5.91 10.96
C GLU A 184 -30.06 4.50 11.54
N PHE A 185 -29.42 3.52 10.89
CA PHE A 185 -29.31 2.15 11.38
C PHE A 185 -28.64 2.14 12.77
N THR A 186 -27.57 2.91 12.93
CA THR A 186 -26.87 3.04 14.20
C THR A 186 -27.77 3.65 15.28
N MET A 187 -28.53 4.70 14.94
CA MET A 187 -29.48 5.34 15.86
C MET A 187 -30.62 4.38 16.25
N ARG A 188 -31.25 3.71 15.28
CA ARG A 188 -32.33 2.73 15.50
C ARG A 188 -31.88 1.57 16.41
N ASN A 189 -30.63 1.14 16.27
CA ASN A 189 -30.04 0.06 17.06
C ASN A 189 -29.27 0.55 18.30
N LYS A 190 -29.56 1.76 18.80
CA LYS A 190 -29.01 2.32 20.05
C LYS A 190 -27.47 2.25 20.11
N GLY A 191 -26.83 2.62 19.01
CA GLY A 191 -25.36 2.60 18.85
C GLY A 191 -24.80 1.30 18.29
N ALA A 192 -25.64 0.37 17.82
CA ALA A 192 -25.25 -0.87 17.15
C ALA A 192 -24.14 -1.65 17.89
N LYS A 193 -24.30 -1.85 19.21
CA LYS A 193 -23.28 -2.46 20.08
C LYS A 193 -22.76 -3.82 19.58
N HIS A 194 -23.61 -4.59 18.90
CA HIS A 194 -23.26 -5.89 18.31
C HIS A 194 -22.26 -5.81 17.13
N LEU A 195 -22.09 -4.63 16.50
CA LEU A 195 -21.09 -4.39 15.45
C LEU A 195 -19.79 -3.77 16.01
N ARG A 196 -19.78 -3.33 17.27
CA ARG A 196 -18.58 -2.77 17.89
C ARG A 196 -17.65 -3.91 18.30
N VAL A 197 -16.36 -3.76 17.99
CA VAL A 197 -15.35 -4.73 18.40
C VAL A 197 -15.27 -4.73 19.94
N GLN A 198 -15.44 -5.91 20.54
CA GLN A 198 -15.43 -6.09 22.01
C GLN A 198 -14.12 -5.62 22.66
N ALA A 199 -13.02 -5.58 21.90
CA ALA A 199 -11.70 -5.15 22.33
C ALA A 199 -11.67 -3.76 22.98
N HIS A 200 -12.59 -2.84 22.64
CA HIS A 200 -12.67 -1.51 23.25
C HIS A 200 -13.10 -1.52 24.71
N GLU A 201 -13.76 -2.59 25.16
CA GLU A 201 -14.29 -2.73 26.52
C GLU A 201 -13.36 -3.61 27.39
N LEU A 202 -12.28 -4.15 26.81
CA LEU A 202 -11.32 -4.98 27.54
C LEU A 202 -10.30 -4.12 28.29
N THR A 203 -9.90 -4.57 29.48
CA THR A 203 -8.75 -3.99 30.16
C THR A 203 -7.46 -4.31 29.40
N TRP A 204 -6.40 -3.51 29.59
CA TRP A 204 -5.15 -3.68 28.85
C TRP A 204 -4.57 -5.11 29.01
N TYR A 205 -4.71 -5.74 30.18
CA TYR A 205 -4.19 -7.10 30.41
C TYR A 205 -5.07 -8.20 29.80
N GLN A 206 -6.39 -8.00 29.71
CA GLN A 206 -7.29 -8.90 28.98
C GLN A 206 -7.04 -8.81 27.47
N TYR A 207 -6.88 -7.59 26.97
CA TYR A 207 -6.55 -7.35 25.56
C TYR A 207 -5.26 -8.07 25.14
N HIS A 208 -4.23 -8.06 26.00
CA HIS A 208 -2.96 -8.78 25.76
C HIS A 208 -2.97 -10.24 26.24
N SER A 209 -4.10 -10.76 26.75
CA SER A 209 -4.27 -12.15 27.20
C SER A 209 -3.15 -12.62 28.15
N LEU A 210 -2.81 -11.80 29.16
CA LEU A 210 -1.68 -12.09 30.06
C LEU A 210 -1.84 -13.39 30.86
N ASP A 211 -3.09 -13.77 31.15
CA ASP A 211 -3.44 -15.04 31.78
C ASP A 211 -3.11 -16.24 30.89
N VAL A 212 -3.43 -16.17 29.60
CA VAL A 212 -3.07 -17.18 28.60
C VAL A 212 -1.56 -17.27 28.43
N LEU A 213 -0.87 -16.13 28.35
CA LEU A 213 0.61 -16.09 28.27
C LEU A 213 1.25 -16.73 29.52
N ALA A 214 0.79 -16.38 30.72
CA ALA A 214 1.28 -16.97 31.95
C ALA A 214 1.04 -18.49 32.00
N PHE A 215 -0.14 -18.95 31.58
CA PHE A 215 -0.46 -20.38 31.51
C PHE A 215 0.47 -21.14 30.55
N LEU A 216 0.73 -20.60 29.35
CA LEU A 216 1.65 -21.20 28.38
C LEU A 216 3.09 -21.23 28.91
N LEU A 217 3.57 -20.14 29.54
CA LEU A 217 4.90 -20.09 30.15
C LEU A 217 5.07 -21.13 31.26
N ILE A 218 4.03 -21.39 32.05
CA ILE A 218 4.06 -22.44 33.07
C ILE A 218 4.18 -23.83 32.43
N ILE A 219 3.42 -24.11 31.37
CA ILE A 219 3.51 -25.38 30.64
C ILE A 219 4.93 -25.57 30.09
N ASP A 220 5.49 -24.55 29.43
CA ASP A 220 6.84 -24.61 28.86
C ASP A 220 7.89 -24.87 29.95
N LEU A 221 7.78 -24.18 31.10
CA LEU A 221 8.68 -24.41 32.23
C LEU A 221 8.56 -25.84 32.78
N LEU A 222 7.35 -26.38 32.88
CA LEU A 222 7.12 -27.76 33.33
C LEU A 222 7.74 -28.76 32.35
N LEU A 223 7.57 -28.57 31.04
CA LEU A 223 8.19 -29.42 30.02
C LEU A 223 9.72 -29.38 30.10
N ILE A 224 10.30 -28.19 30.28
CA ILE A 224 11.75 -28.03 30.48
C ILE A 224 12.22 -28.79 31.73
N VAL A 225 11.52 -28.63 32.86
CA VAL A 225 11.85 -29.33 34.10
C VAL A 225 11.75 -30.85 33.94
N ILE A 226 10.69 -31.34 33.31
CA ILE A 226 10.50 -32.78 33.02
C ILE A 226 11.62 -33.30 32.12
N PHE A 227 11.99 -32.54 31.09
CA PHE A 227 13.07 -32.90 30.18
C PHE A 227 14.41 -33.01 30.92
N PHE A 228 14.80 -31.98 31.69
CA PHE A 228 16.04 -32.01 32.48
C PHE A 228 16.05 -33.14 33.51
N LYS A 229 14.92 -33.39 34.20
CA LYS A 229 14.80 -34.49 35.16
C LYS A 229 14.91 -35.85 34.47
N SER A 230 14.29 -36.02 33.31
CA SER A 230 14.37 -37.24 32.49
C SER A 230 15.80 -37.47 31.99
N CYS A 231 16.45 -36.45 31.44
CA CYS A 231 17.86 -36.52 31.02
C CYS A 231 18.80 -36.84 32.20
N SER A 232 18.60 -36.20 33.35
CA SER A 232 19.39 -36.47 34.56
C SER A 232 19.15 -37.89 35.09
N PHE A 233 17.91 -38.38 35.06
CA PHE A 233 17.57 -39.75 35.45
C PHE A 233 18.19 -40.77 34.50
N CYS A 234 18.08 -40.56 33.17
CA CYS A 234 18.73 -41.40 32.16
C CYS A 234 20.26 -41.39 32.34
N PHE A 235 20.88 -40.22 32.57
CA PHE A 235 22.31 -40.11 32.83
C PHE A 235 22.73 -40.87 34.09
N LYS A 236 22.01 -40.69 35.21
CA LYS A 236 22.27 -41.43 36.47
C LYS A 236 22.10 -42.94 36.28
N ARG A 237 21.11 -43.40 35.53
CA ARG A 237 20.86 -44.83 35.28
C ARG A 237 21.91 -45.45 34.34
N CYS A 238 22.37 -44.71 33.32
CA CYS A 238 23.45 -45.14 32.43
C CYS A 238 24.82 -45.13 33.12
N CYS A 239 25.10 -44.16 34.02
CA CYS A 239 26.36 -44.07 34.76
C CYS A 239 26.41 -44.98 36.01
N SER A 240 25.27 -45.28 36.65
CA SER A 240 25.22 -46.15 37.85
C SER A 240 25.36 -47.64 37.54
N ARG A 241 25.13 -48.07 36.29
CA ARG A 241 25.30 -49.49 35.87
C ARG A 241 26.76 -49.97 35.81
N LYS A 242 27.75 -49.09 36.04
CA LYS A 242 29.18 -49.45 36.09
C LYS A 242 29.71 -49.89 37.47
N GLN A 243 28.87 -49.94 38.52
CA GLN A 243 29.29 -50.46 39.83
C GLN A 243 28.42 -51.63 40.29
N THR A 244 28.72 -52.82 39.79
CA THR A 244 28.44 -54.07 40.52
C THR A 244 29.73 -54.90 40.51
N LYS A 245 30.53 -54.76 41.59
CA LYS A 245 31.59 -55.69 42.03
C LYS A 245 30.91 -57.04 42.40
N ARG A 246 31.50 -58.25 42.44
CA ARG A 246 32.87 -58.82 42.44
C ARG A 246 32.73 -60.36 42.40
N LYS A 247 33.80 -61.10 42.12
CA LYS A 247 34.41 -62.19 42.94
C LYS A 247 35.77 -62.52 42.26
N ALA A 248 36.94 -62.26 42.84
CA ALA A 248 37.54 -62.86 44.04
C ALA A 248 37.69 -64.38 43.90
N GLU A 249 38.79 -64.81 43.27
CA GLU A 249 39.58 -65.98 43.65
C GLU A 249 40.69 -65.53 44.59
#